data_AF-A0A6B1EEK5-F1
#
_entry.id   AF-A0A6B1EEK5-F1
#
_cell.length_a   1.000
_cell.length_b   1.000
_cell.length_c   1.000
_cell.angle_alpha   90.00
_cell.angle_beta   90.00
_cell.angle_gamma   90.00
#
_symmetry.space_group_name_H-M   'P 1'
#
loop_
_entity.id
_entity.type
_entity.pdbx_description
1 polymer ?
#
loop_
_entity_poly.entity_id
_entity_poly.type
_entity_poly.pdbx_seq_one_letter_code
_entity_poly.pdbx_strand_id
1 'polypeptide(L)'
;MWSDSEVVAVFSKYVVEQLKSYVYLLIDPRNGDDRIFYVGKGHGNRVFTHVQSALAGRESESDTSDRIREIHAAGHEVQHELLRFGLADRTALEIEAAAIQLLGLGDLTNAVEGHHKWERGRMTTDVATSQFDAPQAPPIAERAVLFRIPRRWSPVMSPAELYESTRGWWRMGRRREDADYAFAVSQGVIREVYEIHGWRQRGLGDRGWEEDIDKSHKRWGFSGEVAGELAHYRITSVRHLFKKENSSPFKYVNC
;
A
#
# COMPACT_ATOMS: atom_id res chain seq x y z
N MET A 1 -42.99 7.77 32.30
CA MET A 1 -42.61 7.95 30.89
C MET A 1 -41.25 7.29 30.77
N TRP A 2 -41.21 6.06 30.26
CA TRP A 2 -39.99 5.29 30.17
C TRP A 2 -39.15 5.92 29.07
N SER A 3 -37.91 6.31 29.36
CA SER A 3 -37.02 6.82 28.33
C SER A 3 -36.69 5.64 27.42
N ASP A 4 -36.98 5.77 26.13
CA ASP A 4 -36.50 4.84 25.12
C ASP A 4 -34.97 4.85 25.18
N SER A 5 -34.42 3.86 25.88
CA SER A 5 -33.02 3.52 25.78
C SER A 5 -32.79 3.11 24.34
N GLU A 6 -32.03 3.90 23.58
CA GLU A 6 -31.54 3.53 22.26
C GLU A 6 -31.04 2.08 22.31
N VAL A 7 -31.77 1.19 21.64
CA VAL A 7 -31.45 -0.23 21.63
C VAL A 7 -30.16 -0.36 20.83
N VAL A 8 -29.05 -0.53 21.56
CA VAL A 8 -27.74 -0.78 20.95
C VAL A 8 -27.86 -2.05 20.12
N ALA A 9 -27.76 -1.91 18.79
CA ALA A 9 -27.79 -3.05 17.89
C ALA A 9 -26.67 -4.03 18.26
N VAL A 10 -27.06 -5.24 18.65
CA VAL A 10 -26.16 -6.34 19.02
C VAL A 10 -26.71 -7.66 18.49
N PHE A 11 -25.81 -8.53 18.05
CA PHE A 11 -26.15 -9.89 17.71
C PHE A 11 -26.41 -10.72 18.97
N SER A 12 -27.33 -11.69 18.85
CA SER A 12 -27.48 -12.73 19.88
C SER A 12 -26.25 -13.64 19.91
N LYS A 13 -26.04 -14.33 21.04
CA LYS A 13 -24.93 -15.30 21.18
C LYS A 13 -24.91 -16.35 20.06
N TYR A 14 -26.09 -16.88 19.73
CA TYR A 14 -26.24 -17.86 18.64
C TYR A 14 -25.78 -17.28 17.30
N VAL A 15 -26.17 -16.05 16.98
CA VAL A 15 -25.72 -15.39 15.75
C VAL A 15 -24.20 -15.20 15.76
N VAL A 16 -23.61 -14.72 16.87
CA VAL A 16 -22.16 -14.57 16.99
C VAL A 16 -21.41 -15.89 16.76
N GLU A 17 -21.92 -17.00 17.30
CA GLU A 17 -21.35 -18.33 17.10
C GLU A 17 -21.40 -18.80 15.64
N GLN A 18 -22.49 -18.51 14.92
CA GLN A 18 -22.61 -18.84 13.49
C GLN A 18 -21.72 -17.96 12.61
N LEU A 19 -21.62 -16.68 12.93
CA LEU A 19 -20.88 -15.71 12.12
C LEU A 19 -19.37 -15.92 12.15
N LYS A 20 -18.80 -16.42 13.27
CA LYS A 20 -17.34 -16.56 13.46
C LYS A 20 -16.62 -15.24 13.08
N SER A 21 -15.60 -15.30 12.21
CA SER A 21 -15.07 -14.12 11.54
C SER A 21 -15.87 -13.82 10.26
N TYR A 22 -16.06 -12.53 9.98
CA TYR A 22 -16.84 -12.06 8.84
C TYR A 22 -16.26 -10.78 8.23
N VAL A 23 -16.68 -10.47 7.01
CA VAL A 23 -16.46 -9.17 6.34
C VAL A 23 -17.81 -8.49 6.19
N TYR A 24 -17.87 -7.21 6.52
CA TYR A 24 -19.09 -6.39 6.55
C TYR A 24 -18.91 -5.08 5.78
N LEU A 25 -20.03 -4.48 5.40
CA LEU A 25 -20.15 -3.23 4.67
C LEU A 25 -20.96 -2.23 5.51
N LEU A 26 -20.59 -0.94 5.45
CA LEU A 26 -21.47 0.16 5.86
C LEU A 26 -21.91 0.94 4.62
N ILE A 27 -23.20 1.23 4.57
CA ILE A 27 -23.89 1.77 3.39
C ILE A 27 -24.60 3.08 3.75
N ASP A 28 -24.44 4.09 2.90
CA ASP A 28 -25.09 5.40 2.99
C ASP A 28 -26.38 5.39 2.14
N PRO A 29 -27.58 5.38 2.75
CA PRO A 29 -28.83 5.21 2.02
C PRO A 29 -29.38 6.51 1.40
N ARG A 30 -28.72 7.66 1.62
CA ARG A 30 -29.30 8.99 1.32
C ARG A 30 -29.54 9.28 -0.16
N ASN A 31 -28.78 8.64 -1.07
CA ASN A 31 -28.72 9.02 -2.48
C ASN A 31 -29.39 8.03 -3.45
N GLY A 32 -30.13 7.03 -2.96
CA GLY A 32 -30.87 6.06 -3.80
C GLY A 32 -30.02 4.97 -4.47
N ASP A 33 -28.68 5.12 -4.51
CA ASP A 33 -27.74 4.14 -5.07
C ASP A 33 -27.01 3.30 -4.00
N ASP A 34 -27.47 3.29 -2.73
CA ASP A 34 -26.90 2.54 -1.60
C ASP A 34 -25.35 2.48 -1.63
N ARG A 35 -24.72 3.65 -1.44
CA ARG A 35 -23.28 3.79 -1.63
C ARG A 35 -22.53 3.16 -0.45
N ILE A 36 -21.84 2.06 -0.73
CA ILE A 36 -20.90 1.44 0.21
C ILE A 36 -19.78 2.45 0.48
N PHE A 37 -19.64 2.88 1.73
CA PHE A 37 -18.60 3.82 2.12
C PHE A 37 -17.56 3.20 3.05
N TYR A 38 -17.80 1.99 3.57
CA TYR A 38 -16.83 1.32 4.44
C TYR A 38 -16.88 -0.19 4.25
N VAL A 39 -15.71 -0.84 4.26
CA VAL A 39 -15.55 -2.30 4.32
C VAL A 39 -14.73 -2.65 5.55
N GLY A 40 -15.15 -3.63 6.34
CA GLY A 40 -14.38 -4.07 7.49
C GLY A 40 -14.45 -5.55 7.76
N LYS A 41 -13.44 -6.08 8.41
CA LYS A 41 -13.46 -7.39 9.04
C LYS A 41 -13.91 -7.29 10.50
N GLY A 42 -14.71 -8.25 10.95
CA GLY A 42 -15.21 -8.31 12.32
C GLY A 42 -15.35 -9.70 12.90
N HIS A 43 -15.49 -9.73 14.22
CA HIS A 43 -15.99 -10.85 15.00
C HIS A 43 -17.01 -10.30 16.01
N GLY A 44 -17.97 -11.12 16.45
CA GLY A 44 -19.01 -10.67 17.38
C GLY A 44 -19.76 -9.44 16.86
N ASN A 45 -19.81 -8.36 17.65
CA ASN A 45 -20.55 -7.13 17.34
C ASN A 45 -19.72 -6.02 16.66
N ARG A 46 -18.52 -6.34 16.15
CA ARG A 46 -17.60 -5.35 15.57
C ARG A 46 -18.22 -4.48 14.48
N VAL A 47 -19.15 -5.04 13.69
CA VAL A 47 -19.90 -4.33 12.64
C VAL A 47 -20.59 -3.06 13.14
N PHE A 48 -21.07 -3.04 14.39
CA PHE A 48 -21.81 -1.91 14.96
C PHE A 48 -20.90 -0.88 15.66
N THR A 49 -19.64 -1.23 15.93
CA THR A 49 -18.77 -0.44 16.80
C THR A 49 -18.48 0.97 16.25
N HIS A 50 -18.33 1.13 14.93
CA HIS A 50 -18.07 2.45 14.35
C HIS A 50 -19.26 3.39 14.50
N VAL A 51 -20.47 2.91 14.19
CA VAL A 51 -21.71 3.70 14.37
C VAL A 51 -21.90 4.07 15.84
N GLN A 52 -21.76 3.11 16.75
CA GLN A 52 -21.88 3.35 18.19
C GLN A 52 -20.86 4.38 18.71
N SER A 53 -19.61 4.31 18.24
CA SER A 53 -18.54 5.19 18.70
C SER A 53 -18.70 6.62 18.17
N ALA A 54 -19.14 6.75 16.91
CA ALA A 54 -19.42 8.03 16.29
C ALA A 54 -20.60 8.76 16.96
N LEU A 55 -21.69 8.04 17.27
CA LEU A 55 -22.87 8.60 17.95
C LEU A 55 -22.61 8.91 19.43
N ALA A 56 -21.79 8.11 20.11
CA ALA A 56 -21.41 8.35 21.50
C ALA A 56 -20.36 9.47 21.67
N GLY A 57 -19.85 10.05 20.59
CA GLY A 57 -18.79 11.06 20.62
C GLY A 57 -17.45 10.54 21.16
N ARG A 58 -17.18 9.24 21.02
CA ARG A 58 -16.00 8.56 21.62
C ARG A 58 -14.86 8.28 20.65
N GLU A 59 -15.07 8.52 19.36
CA GLU A 59 -14.06 8.30 18.31
C GLU A 59 -13.35 9.62 17.94
N SER A 60 -12.05 9.57 17.70
CA SER A 60 -11.32 10.69 17.08
C SER A 60 -11.91 11.01 15.70
N GLU A 61 -11.93 12.28 15.30
CA GLU A 61 -12.37 12.69 13.96
C GLU A 61 -11.71 11.85 12.87
N SER A 62 -12.54 11.16 12.10
CA SER A 62 -12.14 10.33 10.96
C SER A 62 -13.22 10.46 9.88
N ASP A 63 -12.82 10.33 8.61
CA ASP A 63 -13.73 10.40 7.47
C ASP A 63 -14.93 9.44 7.62
N THR A 64 -14.72 8.29 8.28
CA THR A 64 -15.79 7.31 8.55
C THR A 64 -16.77 7.84 9.61
N SER A 65 -16.27 8.39 10.71
CA SER A 65 -17.11 8.93 11.79
C SER A 65 -17.89 10.16 11.32
N ASP A 66 -17.28 11.01 10.50
CA ASP A 66 -17.94 12.17 9.88
C ASP A 66 -19.08 11.73 8.96
N ARG A 67 -18.82 10.77 8.06
CA ARG A 67 -19.85 10.23 7.18
C ARG A 67 -21.03 9.65 7.95
N ILE A 68 -20.78 8.90 9.03
CA ILE A 68 -21.83 8.35 9.89
C ILE A 68 -22.67 9.48 10.50
N ARG A 69 -22.03 10.51 11.07
CA ARG A 69 -22.74 11.66 11.66
C ARG A 69 -23.59 12.41 10.63
N GLU A 70 -23.08 12.60 9.43
CA GLU A 70 -23.83 13.24 8.34
C GLU A 70 -25.07 12.43 7.92
N ILE A 71 -24.98 11.10 7.90
CA ILE A 71 -26.12 10.21 7.59
C ILE A 71 -27.22 10.38 8.63
N HIS A 72 -26.84 10.31 9.91
CA HIS A 72 -27.78 10.47 11.03
C HIS A 72 -28.36 11.89 11.13
N ALA A 73 -27.56 12.93 10.86
CA ALA A 73 -28.02 14.32 10.84
C ALA A 73 -29.06 14.58 9.74
N ALA A 74 -29.03 13.82 8.64
CA ALA A 74 -30.03 13.85 7.59
C ALA A 74 -31.31 13.04 7.91
N GLY A 75 -31.40 12.43 9.10
CA GLY A 75 -32.55 11.62 9.52
C GLY A 75 -32.55 10.18 8.99
N HIS A 76 -31.40 9.69 8.50
CA HIS A 76 -31.23 8.32 8.02
C HIS A 76 -30.37 7.49 8.98
N GLU A 77 -30.50 6.16 8.91
CA GLU A 77 -29.64 5.23 9.64
C GLU A 77 -28.62 4.59 8.71
N VAL A 78 -27.39 4.39 9.22
CA VAL A 78 -26.37 3.62 8.51
C VAL A 78 -26.80 2.16 8.38
N GLN A 79 -26.86 1.67 7.15
CA GLN A 79 -27.16 0.26 6.89
C GLN A 79 -25.90 -0.59 7.07
N HIS A 80 -26.10 -1.79 7.63
CA HIS A 80 -25.03 -2.76 7.89
C HIS A 80 -25.31 -4.03 7.10
N GLU A 81 -24.36 -4.47 6.28
CA GLU A 81 -24.49 -5.72 5.52
C GLU A 81 -23.30 -6.65 5.80
N LEU A 82 -23.56 -7.97 5.87
CA LEU A 82 -22.50 -8.98 5.91
C LEU A 82 -22.15 -9.42 4.49
N LEU A 83 -20.99 -9.02 3.98
CA LEU A 83 -20.50 -9.45 2.68
C LEU A 83 -20.25 -10.97 2.65
N ARG A 84 -19.56 -11.50 3.67
CA ARG A 84 -19.29 -12.94 3.88
C ARG A 84 -19.08 -13.24 5.36
N PHE A 85 -19.50 -14.42 5.83
CA PHE A 85 -19.39 -14.84 7.23
C PHE A 85 -19.06 -16.33 7.36
N GLY A 86 -18.81 -16.79 8.59
CA GLY A 86 -18.45 -18.18 8.89
C GLY A 86 -16.99 -18.50 8.54
N LEU A 87 -16.15 -17.47 8.41
CA LEU A 87 -14.80 -17.58 7.87
C LEU A 87 -13.77 -17.91 8.97
N ALA A 88 -12.65 -18.49 8.53
CA ALA A 88 -11.41 -18.41 9.31
C ALA A 88 -10.88 -16.97 9.30
N ASP A 89 -10.19 -16.58 10.37
CA ASP A 89 -9.75 -15.21 10.57
C ASP A 89 -8.82 -14.68 9.45
N ARG A 90 -7.91 -15.53 8.97
CA ARG A 90 -7.03 -15.23 7.82
C ARG A 90 -7.82 -15.05 6.53
N THR A 91 -8.87 -15.83 6.31
CA THR A 91 -9.70 -15.75 5.10
C THR A 91 -10.51 -14.46 5.08
N ALA A 92 -11.06 -14.04 6.22
CA ALA A 92 -11.73 -12.75 6.32
C ALA A 92 -10.79 -11.58 6.00
N LEU A 93 -9.52 -11.68 6.40
CA LEU A 93 -8.50 -10.67 6.09
C LEU A 93 -8.25 -10.54 4.58
N GLU A 94 -8.10 -11.66 3.87
CA GLU A 94 -7.88 -11.65 2.41
C GLU A 94 -9.11 -11.12 1.64
N ILE A 95 -10.32 -11.47 2.08
CA ILE A 95 -11.57 -11.00 1.46
C ILE A 95 -11.74 -9.48 1.70
N GLU A 96 -11.50 -8.99 2.91
CA GLU A 96 -11.51 -7.56 3.23
C GLU A 96 -10.53 -6.80 2.31
N ALA A 97 -9.28 -7.26 2.22
CA ALA A 97 -8.27 -6.62 1.38
C ALA A 97 -8.69 -6.58 -0.10
N ALA A 98 -9.25 -7.68 -0.62
CA ALA A 98 -9.74 -7.75 -2.00
C ALA A 98 -10.96 -6.84 -2.25
N ALA A 99 -11.92 -6.81 -1.33
CA ALA A 99 -13.12 -5.96 -1.42
C ALA A 99 -12.76 -4.47 -1.40
N ILE A 100 -11.86 -4.05 -0.49
CA ILE A 100 -11.35 -2.68 -0.47
C ILE A 100 -10.63 -2.34 -1.78
N GLN A 101 -9.85 -3.26 -2.38
CA GLN A 101 -9.18 -3.00 -3.66
C GLN A 101 -10.15 -2.87 -4.84
N LEU A 102 -11.28 -3.58 -4.79
CA LEU A 102 -12.30 -3.54 -5.84
C LEU A 102 -13.14 -2.26 -5.75
N LEU A 103 -13.55 -1.87 -4.54
CA LEU A 103 -14.44 -0.73 -4.28
C LEU A 103 -13.69 0.61 -4.08
N GLY A 104 -12.43 0.58 -3.66
CA GLY A 104 -11.64 1.75 -3.25
C GLY A 104 -11.16 2.67 -4.37
N LEU A 105 -11.78 2.67 -5.55
CA LEU A 105 -11.48 3.59 -6.64
C LEU A 105 -12.24 4.93 -6.55
N GLY A 106 -12.88 5.23 -5.42
CA GLY A 106 -13.48 6.54 -5.16
C GLY A 106 -14.50 6.64 -4.02
N ASP A 107 -14.92 5.52 -3.40
CA ASP A 107 -16.12 5.49 -2.57
C ASP A 107 -15.92 5.17 -1.08
N LEU A 108 -14.74 4.68 -0.66
CA LEU A 108 -14.52 4.21 0.71
C LEU A 108 -13.80 5.23 1.62
N THR A 109 -14.23 5.33 2.88
CA THR A 109 -13.66 6.17 3.95
C THR A 109 -12.65 5.42 4.83
N ASN A 110 -12.24 4.21 4.44
CA ASN A 110 -11.30 3.38 5.17
C ASN A 110 -9.94 4.09 5.36
N ALA A 111 -9.59 4.45 6.60
CA ALA A 111 -8.31 5.11 6.93
C ALA A 111 -7.07 4.21 6.71
N VAL A 112 -7.22 2.89 6.87
CA VAL A 112 -6.16 1.91 6.62
C VAL A 112 -6.54 1.09 5.40
N GLU A 113 -5.79 1.28 4.33
CA GLU A 113 -5.83 0.39 3.18
C GLU A 113 -5.27 -0.98 3.60
N GLY A 114 -6.15 -1.92 4.00
CA GLY A 114 -5.95 -3.34 4.33
C GLY A 114 -4.53 -3.95 4.38
N HIS A 115 -4.29 -4.82 5.37
CA HIS A 115 -3.03 -5.59 5.48
C HIS A 115 -2.72 -6.42 4.20
N HIS A 116 -1.44 -6.54 3.85
CA HIS A 116 -0.89 -7.32 2.71
C HIS A 116 -1.29 -6.90 1.30
N LYS A 117 -2.00 -5.78 1.10
CA LYS A 117 -2.46 -5.37 -0.23
C LYS A 117 -1.35 -5.34 -1.32
N TRP A 118 -0.05 -5.20 -0.98
CA TRP A 118 0.99 -4.90 -2.00
C TRP A 118 1.75 -6.12 -2.54
N GLU A 119 1.86 -7.21 -1.77
CA GLU A 119 2.54 -8.42 -2.25
C GLU A 119 1.61 -9.29 -3.11
N ARG A 120 0.30 -9.23 -2.85
CA ARG A 120 -0.72 -10.10 -3.45
C ARG A 120 -1.95 -9.35 -3.98
N GLY A 121 -1.83 -8.03 -4.19
CA GLY A 121 -2.95 -7.19 -4.63
C GLY A 121 -3.22 -7.21 -6.12
N ARG A 122 -4.19 -6.38 -6.52
CA ARG A 122 -4.60 -6.16 -7.91
C ARG A 122 -3.42 -5.73 -8.80
N MET A 123 -3.24 -6.44 -9.91
CA MET A 123 -2.28 -6.14 -10.96
C MET A 123 -2.89 -6.48 -12.33
N THR A 124 -2.35 -5.93 -13.42
CA THR A 124 -2.73 -6.34 -14.77
C THR A 124 -2.09 -7.69 -15.13
N THR A 125 -2.62 -8.36 -16.15
CA THR A 125 -2.04 -9.62 -16.65
C THR A 125 -0.60 -9.42 -17.15
N ASP A 126 -0.32 -8.31 -17.84
CA ASP A 126 1.04 -8.00 -18.34
C ASP A 126 2.05 -7.82 -17.20
N VAL A 127 1.61 -7.23 -16.08
CA VAL A 127 2.45 -7.13 -14.88
C VAL A 127 2.73 -8.49 -14.29
N ALA A 128 1.72 -9.35 -14.20
CA ALA A 128 1.89 -10.70 -13.69
C ALA A 128 2.91 -11.45 -14.56
N THR A 129 2.76 -11.43 -15.88
CA THR A 129 3.73 -12.03 -16.81
C THR A 129 5.12 -11.43 -16.63
N SER A 130 5.24 -10.10 -16.61
CA SER A 130 6.53 -9.42 -16.39
C SER A 130 7.16 -9.74 -15.02
N GLN A 131 6.37 -10.03 -14.00
CA GLN A 131 6.88 -10.32 -12.66
C GLN A 131 7.25 -11.79 -12.46
N PHE A 132 6.46 -12.70 -13.01
CA PHE A 132 6.59 -14.14 -12.76
C PHE A 132 7.32 -14.89 -13.88
N ASP A 133 7.26 -14.40 -15.12
CA ASP A 133 7.91 -14.99 -16.30
C ASP A 133 9.07 -14.13 -16.85
N ALA A 134 9.55 -13.14 -16.07
CA ALA A 134 10.72 -12.36 -16.48
C ALA A 134 11.94 -13.28 -16.73
N PRO A 135 12.55 -13.25 -17.93
CA PRO A 135 13.77 -14.00 -18.18
C PRO A 135 14.88 -13.50 -17.26
N GLN A 136 15.82 -14.36 -16.91
CA GLN A 136 16.97 -13.95 -16.11
C GLN A 136 17.74 -12.83 -16.84
N ALA A 137 18.14 -11.80 -16.09
CA ALA A 137 18.96 -10.72 -16.63
C ALA A 137 20.28 -11.28 -17.20
N PRO A 138 20.74 -10.78 -18.36
CA PRO A 138 22.09 -11.08 -18.81
C PRO A 138 23.12 -10.58 -17.78
N PRO A 139 24.38 -11.06 -17.83
CA PRO A 139 25.42 -10.58 -16.94
C PRO A 139 25.56 -9.05 -17.01
N ILE A 140 25.35 -8.38 -15.88
CA ILE A 140 25.53 -6.92 -15.78
C ILE A 140 27.04 -6.64 -15.80
N ALA A 141 27.52 -6.02 -16.87
CA ALA A 141 28.93 -5.67 -17.05
C ALA A 141 29.25 -4.29 -16.44
N GLU A 142 28.23 -3.45 -16.28
CA GLU A 142 28.34 -2.07 -15.85
C GLU A 142 28.62 -1.96 -14.34
N ARG A 143 29.25 -0.85 -13.93
CA ARG A 143 29.39 -0.48 -12.53
C ARG A 143 28.06 0.11 -12.07
N ALA A 144 27.25 -0.68 -11.38
CA ALA A 144 25.87 -0.35 -11.12
C ALA A 144 25.46 -0.51 -9.65
N VAL A 145 24.49 0.30 -9.24
CA VAL A 145 23.71 0.07 -8.02
C VAL A 145 22.30 -0.36 -8.38
N LEU A 146 21.91 -1.54 -7.92
CA LEU A 146 20.54 -2.04 -8.05
C LEU A 146 19.74 -1.57 -6.84
N PHE A 147 18.82 -0.64 -7.06
CA PHE A 147 17.92 -0.12 -6.04
C PHE A 147 16.63 -0.93 -5.99
N ARG A 148 16.36 -1.55 -4.84
CA ARG A 148 15.05 -2.11 -4.56
C ARG A 148 14.13 -0.96 -4.18
N ILE A 149 13.31 -0.50 -5.13
CA ILE A 149 12.46 0.67 -4.91
C ILE A 149 11.40 0.36 -3.84
N PRO A 150 11.41 1.06 -2.68
CA PRO A 150 10.50 0.82 -1.57
C PRO A 150 9.18 1.58 -1.82
N ARG A 151 8.48 1.25 -2.91
CA ARG A 151 7.12 1.75 -3.17
C ARG A 151 6.46 1.00 -4.32
N ARG A 152 5.14 1.16 -4.39
CA ARG A 152 4.17 0.63 -5.35
C ARG A 152 4.61 0.84 -6.81
N TRP A 153 5.60 0.11 -7.30
CA TRP A 153 5.75 0.00 -8.75
C TRP A 153 4.46 -0.59 -9.28
N SER A 154 3.81 0.19 -10.13
CA SER A 154 2.57 -0.14 -10.79
C SER A 154 2.80 0.14 -12.27
N PRO A 155 2.19 -0.63 -13.19
CA PRO A 155 2.32 -0.37 -14.63
C PRO A 155 1.80 1.02 -15.01
N VAL A 156 0.93 1.63 -14.20
CA VAL A 156 0.41 2.99 -14.41
C VAL A 156 1.28 4.09 -13.81
N MET A 157 2.37 3.73 -13.11
CA MET A 157 3.32 4.71 -12.57
C MET A 157 3.99 5.46 -13.71
N SER A 158 4.01 6.78 -13.64
CA SER A 158 4.69 7.61 -14.64
C SER A 158 6.21 7.43 -14.58
N PRO A 159 6.94 7.68 -15.68
CA PRO A 159 8.41 7.66 -15.66
C PRO A 159 9.02 8.57 -14.59
N ALA A 160 8.41 9.74 -14.36
CA ALA A 160 8.83 10.67 -13.32
C ALA A 160 8.69 10.08 -11.91
N GLU A 161 7.58 9.42 -11.60
CA GLU A 161 7.38 8.77 -10.28
C GLU A 161 8.33 7.59 -10.06
N LEU A 162 8.62 6.82 -11.12
CA LEU A 162 9.60 5.74 -11.06
C LEU A 162 11.01 6.28 -10.80
N TYR A 163 11.39 7.34 -11.51
CA TYR A 163 12.66 8.03 -11.29
C TYR A 163 12.76 8.58 -9.87
N GLU A 164 11.73 9.30 -9.39
CA GLU A 164 11.66 9.83 -8.03
C GLU A 164 11.78 8.72 -6.96
N SER A 165 11.17 7.56 -7.20
CA SER A 165 11.27 6.41 -6.29
C SER A 165 12.64 5.73 -6.32
N THR A 166 13.42 5.93 -7.38
CA THR A 166 14.73 5.30 -7.59
C THR A 166 15.86 6.23 -7.17
N ARG A 167 15.75 7.54 -7.43
CA ARG A 167 16.82 8.52 -7.24
C ARG A 167 17.24 8.71 -5.78
N GLY A 168 16.35 8.50 -4.82
CA GLY A 168 16.62 8.77 -3.41
C GLY A 168 15.44 8.48 -2.48
N TRP A 169 15.62 8.45 -1.16
CA TRP A 169 16.80 8.84 -0.39
C TRP A 169 17.42 7.66 0.36
N TRP A 170 18.61 7.23 -0.06
CA TRP A 170 19.23 5.98 0.35
C TRP A 170 20.32 6.18 1.39
N ARG A 171 20.39 5.31 2.40
CA ARG A 171 21.50 5.29 3.36
C ARG A 171 22.70 4.57 2.75
N MET A 172 23.62 5.33 2.17
CA MET A 172 24.75 4.81 1.39
C MET A 172 26.08 5.43 1.84
N GLY A 173 27.14 4.62 1.77
CA GLY A 173 28.53 5.05 1.98
C GLY A 173 29.18 5.59 0.70
N ARG A 174 30.50 5.81 0.74
CA ARG A 174 31.28 6.41 -0.36
C ARG A 174 31.31 5.60 -1.65
N ARG A 175 31.21 4.27 -1.57
CA ARG A 175 31.17 3.34 -2.73
C ARG A 175 30.12 3.69 -3.79
N ARG A 176 29.11 4.49 -3.45
CA ARG A 176 28.15 5.07 -4.41
C ARG A 176 28.84 5.82 -5.56
N GLU A 177 29.99 6.45 -5.28
CA GLU A 177 30.78 7.22 -6.24
C GLU A 177 31.44 6.34 -7.31
N ASP A 178 31.53 5.02 -7.09
CA ASP A 178 32.12 4.07 -8.04
C ASP A 178 31.10 3.54 -9.07
N ALA A 179 29.82 3.87 -8.90
CA ALA A 179 28.74 3.42 -9.77
C ALA A 179 28.38 4.47 -10.83
N ASP A 180 28.33 4.03 -12.09
CA ASP A 180 27.93 4.84 -13.24
C ASP A 180 26.42 4.72 -13.51
N TYR A 181 25.80 3.61 -13.09
CA TYR A 181 24.40 3.32 -13.39
C TYR A 181 23.55 2.95 -12.17
N ALA A 182 22.29 3.34 -12.20
CA ALA A 182 21.28 3.00 -11.20
C ALA A 182 20.17 2.16 -11.83
N PHE A 183 19.96 0.95 -11.33
CA PHE A 183 18.93 0.04 -11.80
C PHE A 183 17.73 0.11 -10.85
N ALA A 184 16.56 0.50 -11.36
CA ALA A 184 15.32 0.46 -10.62
C ALA A 184 14.78 -0.97 -10.59
N VAL A 185 14.80 -1.62 -9.43
CA VAL A 185 14.37 -3.01 -9.27
C VAL A 185 13.12 -3.09 -8.40
N SER A 186 12.06 -3.69 -8.94
CA SER A 186 10.84 -4.00 -8.19
C SER A 186 10.51 -5.48 -8.28
N GLN A 187 10.24 -6.12 -7.14
CA GLN A 187 9.96 -7.56 -7.04
C GLN A 187 11.00 -8.45 -7.76
N GLY A 188 12.25 -7.99 -7.79
CA GLY A 188 13.37 -8.67 -8.43
C GLY A 188 13.46 -8.51 -9.96
N VAL A 189 12.64 -7.65 -10.56
CA VAL A 189 12.64 -7.34 -11.99
C VAL A 189 13.11 -5.91 -12.21
N ILE A 190 13.97 -5.70 -13.21
CA ILE A 190 14.45 -4.38 -13.62
C ILE A 190 13.31 -3.65 -14.33
N ARG A 191 12.98 -2.44 -13.85
CA ARG A 191 11.91 -1.59 -14.39
C ARG A 191 12.47 -0.49 -15.28
N GLU A 192 13.57 0.09 -14.87
CA GLU A 192 14.30 1.11 -15.64
C GLU A 192 15.79 1.13 -15.25
N VAL A 193 16.62 1.66 -16.14
CA VAL A 193 18.05 1.90 -15.90
C VAL A 193 18.34 3.38 -16.12
N TYR A 194 19.10 3.97 -15.20
CA TYR A 194 19.49 5.38 -15.26
C TYR A 194 21.01 5.52 -15.27
N GLU A 195 21.52 6.45 -16.07
CA GLU A 195 22.89 6.94 -15.97
C GLU A 195 22.99 7.92 -14.80
N ILE A 196 24.05 7.82 -14.00
CA ILE A 196 24.26 8.65 -12.82
C ILE A 196 25.20 9.80 -13.18
N HIS A 197 24.68 11.03 -13.16
CA HIS A 197 25.47 12.24 -13.39
C HIS A 197 26.13 12.77 -12.12
N GLY A 198 25.61 12.41 -10.95
CA GLY A 198 26.18 12.85 -9.69
C GLY A 198 25.34 12.48 -8.47
N TRP A 199 25.97 12.58 -7.30
CA TRP A 199 25.36 12.29 -6.01
C TRP A 199 25.24 13.54 -5.16
N ARG A 200 24.11 13.71 -4.50
CA ARG A 200 23.93 14.73 -3.47
C ARG A 200 23.36 14.16 -2.19
N GLN A 201 23.74 14.77 -1.08
CA GLN A 201 23.13 14.49 0.20
C GLN A 201 21.69 15.01 0.18
N ARG A 202 20.78 14.32 0.87
CA ARG A 202 19.47 14.89 1.22
C ARG A 202 19.73 16.19 1.99
N GLY A 203 18.94 17.22 1.73
CA GLY A 203 19.09 18.57 2.29
C GLY A 203 17.74 19.25 2.54
N LEU A 204 17.80 20.46 3.10
CA LEU A 204 16.61 21.27 3.37
C LEU A 204 15.75 21.45 2.11
N GLY A 205 14.44 21.19 2.23
CA GLY A 205 13.48 21.22 1.12
C GLY A 205 13.26 19.87 0.44
N ASP A 206 14.09 18.86 0.72
CA ASP A 206 13.84 17.50 0.24
C ASP A 206 12.80 16.77 1.10
N ARG A 207 12.03 15.89 0.45
CA ARG A 207 11.05 15.04 1.14
C ARG A 207 11.68 14.24 2.29
N GLY A 208 11.16 14.47 3.50
CA GLY A 208 11.54 13.77 4.72
C GLY A 208 12.92 14.16 5.26
N TRP A 209 13.48 15.30 4.84
CA TRP A 209 14.74 15.83 5.35
C TRP A 209 14.74 16.00 6.87
N GLU A 210 13.60 16.38 7.45
CA GLU A 210 13.42 16.56 8.90
C GLU A 210 13.75 15.28 9.69
N GLU A 211 13.57 14.12 9.07
CA GLU A 211 13.91 12.84 9.70
C GLU A 211 15.41 12.60 9.89
N ASP A 212 16.27 13.38 9.22
CA ASP A 212 17.73 13.27 9.30
C ASP A 212 18.34 14.25 10.33
N ILE A 213 17.53 15.13 10.93
CA ILE A 213 17.98 16.02 12.02
C ILE A 213 18.54 15.15 13.16
N ASP A 214 19.73 15.52 13.66
CA ASP A 214 20.48 14.83 14.71
C ASP A 214 20.85 13.36 14.43
N LYS A 215 20.74 12.89 13.17
CA LYS A 215 21.19 11.55 12.78
C LYS A 215 22.59 11.55 12.19
N SER A 216 23.43 10.64 12.66
CA SER A 216 24.79 10.43 12.13
C SER A 216 24.82 9.86 10.71
N HIS A 217 23.76 9.16 10.29
CA HIS A 217 23.70 8.49 9.00
C HIS A 217 23.03 9.37 7.93
N LYS A 218 23.86 9.85 7.01
CA LYS A 218 23.44 10.66 5.86
C LYS A 218 22.72 9.81 4.81
N ARG A 219 21.67 10.38 4.22
CA ARG A 219 21.03 9.83 3.03
C ARG A 219 21.48 10.55 1.78
N TRP A 220 21.57 9.79 0.70
CA TRP A 220 22.05 10.24 -0.60
C TRP A 220 21.03 9.93 -1.69
N GLY A 221 21.05 10.77 -2.71
CA GLY A 221 20.32 10.53 -3.93
C GLY A 221 21.14 10.96 -5.13
N PHE A 222 20.82 10.44 -6.29
CA PHE A 222 21.51 10.77 -7.53
C PHE A 222 20.70 11.71 -8.41
N SER A 223 21.37 12.42 -9.31
CA SER A 223 20.79 13.04 -10.50
C SER A 223 21.25 12.26 -11.72
N GLY A 224 20.42 12.19 -12.76
CA GLY A 224 20.65 11.27 -13.87
C GLY A 224 19.47 11.21 -14.82
N GLU A 225 19.64 10.52 -15.92
CA GLU A 225 18.63 10.33 -16.96
C GLU A 225 18.51 8.86 -17.36
N VAL A 226 17.51 8.52 -18.19
CA VAL A 226 17.31 7.15 -18.65
C VAL A 226 18.46 6.73 -19.55
N ALA A 227 19.11 5.61 -19.20
CA ALA A 227 20.18 5.01 -19.98
C ALA A 227 19.57 4.17 -21.12
N GLY A 228 19.22 4.82 -22.22
CA GLY A 228 18.55 4.19 -23.37
C GLY A 228 19.35 3.05 -24.01
N GLU A 229 20.68 3.13 -23.97
CA GLU A 229 21.61 2.10 -24.41
C GLU A 229 21.54 0.81 -23.59
N LEU A 230 21.08 0.91 -22.33
CA LEU A 230 20.91 -0.21 -21.40
C LEU A 230 19.47 -0.73 -21.32
N ALA A 231 18.60 -0.31 -22.25
CA ALA A 231 17.19 -0.70 -22.27
C ALA A 231 16.97 -2.23 -22.38
N HIS A 232 17.95 -2.98 -22.88
CA HIS A 232 17.91 -4.43 -23.00
C HIS A 232 17.85 -5.17 -21.65
N TYR A 233 18.19 -4.51 -20.54
CA TYR A 233 18.02 -5.07 -19.20
C TYR A 233 16.58 -4.97 -18.66
N ARG A 234 15.72 -4.13 -19.25
CA ARG A 234 14.36 -3.92 -18.74
C ARG A 234 13.54 -5.22 -18.83
N ILE A 235 12.67 -5.42 -17.84
CA ILE A 235 11.78 -6.59 -17.73
C ILE A 235 12.57 -7.92 -17.55
N THR A 236 13.85 -7.85 -17.19
CA THR A 236 14.64 -9.03 -16.83
C THR A 236 14.79 -9.17 -15.31
N SER A 237 14.99 -10.41 -14.87
CA SER A 237 15.04 -10.80 -13.47
C SER A 237 16.46 -10.81 -12.91
N VAL A 238 16.66 -10.02 -11.85
CA VAL A 238 17.89 -9.94 -11.06
C VAL A 238 17.78 -10.69 -9.73
N ARG A 239 16.74 -11.51 -9.54
CA ARG A 239 16.52 -12.29 -8.30
C ARG A 239 17.75 -13.12 -7.90
N HIS A 240 18.44 -13.69 -8.88
CA HIS A 240 19.67 -14.48 -8.70
C HIS A 240 20.82 -13.69 -8.04
N LEU A 241 20.83 -12.36 -8.17
CA LEU A 241 21.85 -11.50 -7.54
C LEU A 241 21.56 -11.23 -6.06
N PHE A 242 20.33 -11.45 -5.61
CA PHE A 242 19.91 -11.18 -4.24
C PHE A 242 19.81 -12.48 -3.43
N LYS A 243 20.73 -12.67 -2.46
CA LYS A 243 20.66 -13.80 -1.52
C LYS A 243 19.42 -13.64 -0.61
N LYS A 244 18.75 -14.76 -0.29
CA LYS A 244 17.50 -14.81 0.51
C LYS A 244 17.59 -14.10 1.87
N GLU A 245 18.79 -13.98 2.44
CA GLU A 245 19.02 -13.39 3.77
C GLU A 245 19.41 -11.90 3.72
N ASN A 246 19.63 -11.33 2.53
CA ASN A 246 20.06 -9.94 2.40
C ASN A 246 18.86 -9.02 2.16
N SER A 247 18.42 -8.34 3.23
CA SER A 247 17.35 -7.34 3.24
C SER A 247 17.80 -5.94 2.81
N SER A 248 19.05 -5.77 2.35
CA SER A 248 19.57 -4.46 1.93
C SER A 248 18.67 -3.81 0.86
N PRO A 249 18.34 -2.51 0.96
CA PRO A 249 17.53 -1.80 -0.02
C PRO A 249 18.25 -1.57 -1.35
N PHE A 250 19.56 -1.82 -1.42
CA PHE A 250 20.32 -1.74 -2.66
C PHE A 250 21.47 -2.75 -2.69
N LYS A 251 22.00 -3.02 -3.89
CA LYS A 251 23.16 -3.89 -4.11
C LYS A 251 24.10 -3.29 -5.15
N TYR A 252 25.38 -3.23 -4.83
CA TYR A 252 26.43 -2.89 -5.78
C TYR A 252 26.79 -4.08 -6.65
N VAL A 253 27.04 -3.82 -7.93
CA VAL A 253 27.53 -4.76 -8.93
C VAL A 253 28.70 -4.08 -9.65
N ASN A 254 29.85 -4.76 -9.70
CA ASN A 254 31.10 -4.29 -10.31
C ASN A 254 31.66 -2.94 -9.79
N CYS A 255 31.17 -2.46 -8.65
CA CYS A 255 31.71 -1.30 -7.91
C CYS A 255 32.60 -1.74 -6.76
#